data_AF-A0A821N630-F1
#
_entry.id   AF-A0A821N630-F1
#
_cell.length_a   1.000
_cell.length_b   1.000
_cell.length_c   1.000
_cell.angle_alpha   90.00
_cell.angle_beta   90.00
_cell.angle_gamma   90.00
#
_symmetry.space_group_name_H-M   'P 1'
#
loop_
_entity.id
_entity.type
_entity.pdbx_description
1 polymer ?
#
loop_
_entity_poly.entity_id
_entity_poly.type
_entity_poly.pdbx_seq_one_letter_code
_entity_poly.pdbx_strand_id
1 'polypeptide(L)'
;CYTSGTTGLPKGAMLTHKNIISLSQSANEFFKPVFNELEILISYLPLAHSYEQTIELYCLCSGFKIGYFLGDVRQLSDDLAHLKPTIMPCVPRLLNRMVKTDVFLVTKSYSPKPRK
;
A
#
# COMPACT_ATOMS: atom_id res chain seq x y z
N CYS A 1 6.85 10.92 -10.75
CA CYS A 1 6.48 9.60 -11.33
C CYS A 1 6.52 9.68 -12.85
N TYR A 2 6.95 8.61 -13.54
CA TYR A 2 6.80 8.51 -14.99
C TYR A 2 5.63 7.59 -15.33
N THR A 3 4.90 7.92 -16.39
CA THR A 3 3.76 7.14 -16.89
C THR A 3 3.95 6.85 -18.37
N SER A 4 3.35 5.78 -18.90
CA SER A 4 3.57 5.30 -20.27
C SER A 4 3.27 6.36 -21.35
N GLY A 5 2.40 7.33 -21.07
CA GLY A 5 2.02 8.38 -22.02
C GLY A 5 1.21 7.84 -23.22
N THR A 6 0.23 8.60 -23.71
CA THR A 6 -0.58 8.19 -24.87
C THR A 6 0.18 8.27 -26.20
N THR A 7 1.33 8.94 -26.22
CA THR A 7 2.17 9.19 -27.41
C THR A 7 3.35 8.22 -27.50
N GLY A 8 3.33 7.11 -26.76
CA GLY A 8 4.39 6.08 -26.74
C GLY A 8 5.63 6.44 -25.91
N LEU A 9 5.96 7.73 -25.81
CA LEU A 9 7.04 8.20 -24.94
C LEU A 9 6.54 8.40 -23.49
N PRO A 10 7.28 7.88 -22.48
CA PRO A 10 6.94 8.11 -21.09
C PRO A 10 6.91 9.59 -20.73
N LYS A 11 5.89 10.02 -19.99
CA LYS A 11 5.73 11.40 -19.52
C LYS A 11 5.91 11.46 -18.01
N GLY A 12 6.69 12.45 -17.57
CA GLY A 12 6.86 12.77 -16.15
C GLY A 12 5.64 13.51 -15.62
N ALA A 13 4.96 12.93 -14.62
CA ALA A 13 4.00 13.64 -13.81
C ALA A 13 4.76 14.41 -12.72
N MET A 14 4.79 15.74 -12.82
CA MET A 14 5.40 16.60 -11.81
C MET A 14 4.54 16.60 -10.55
N LEU A 15 5.14 16.16 -9.44
CA LEU A 15 4.51 16.17 -8.12
C LEU A 15 5.25 17.17 -7.24
N THR A 16 4.53 18.16 -6.73
CA THR A 16 5.07 19.09 -5.75
C THR A 16 4.96 18.50 -4.34
N HIS A 17 5.74 19.00 -3.39
CA HIS A 17 5.63 18.63 -1.99
C HIS A 17 4.20 18.81 -1.45
N LYS A 18 3.49 19.87 -1.86
CA LYS A 18 2.09 20.12 -1.49
C LYS A 18 1.15 19.00 -1.95
N ASN A 19 1.37 18.44 -3.13
CA ASN A 19 0.55 17.32 -3.62
C ASN A 19 0.68 16.10 -2.71
N ILE A 20 1.91 15.78 -2.30
CA ILE A 20 2.23 14.64 -1.43
C ILE A 20 1.63 14.84 -0.04
N ILE A 21 1.87 15.99 0.59
CA ILE A 21 1.37 16.26 1.95
C ILE A 21 -0.16 16.29 1.99
N SER A 22 -0.80 16.90 1.00
CA SER A 22 -2.27 16.91 0.91
C SER A 22 -2.83 15.49 0.83
N LEU A 23 -2.18 14.60 0.08
CA LEU A 23 -2.60 13.21 -0.01
C LEU A 23 -2.38 12.47 1.32
N SER A 24 -1.24 12.66 1.98
CA SER A 24 -0.96 12.06 3.29
C SER A 24 -1.97 12.52 4.35
N GLN A 25 -2.38 13.79 4.34
CA GLN A 25 -3.41 14.31 5.24
C GLN A 25 -4.77 13.65 4.99
N SER A 26 -5.19 13.55 3.73
CA SER A 26 -6.44 12.86 3.36
C SER A 26 -6.43 11.38 3.75
N ALA A 27 -5.29 10.69 3.56
CA ALA A 27 -5.14 9.31 3.99
C ALA A 27 -5.24 9.19 5.52
N ASN A 28 -4.59 10.08 6.26
CA ASN A 28 -4.68 10.09 7.71
C ASN A 28 -6.12 10.28 8.20
N GLU A 29 -6.87 11.24 7.65
CA GLU A 29 -8.27 11.46 8.01
C GLU A 29 -9.14 10.22 7.74
N PHE A 30 -8.93 9.58 6.59
CA PHE A 30 -9.69 8.40 6.19
C PHE A 30 -9.39 7.18 7.07
N PHE A 31 -8.12 6.95 7.40
CA PHE A 31 -7.66 5.75 8.11
C PHE A 31 -7.55 5.91 9.63
N LYS A 32 -7.67 7.12 10.17
CA LYS A 32 -7.69 7.40 11.62
C LYS A 32 -8.60 6.48 12.45
N PRO A 33 -9.81 6.07 12.02
CA PRO A 33 -10.65 5.16 12.82
C PRO A 33 -10.25 3.68 12.70
N VAL A 34 -9.32 3.33 11.80
CA VAL A 34 -8.92 1.95 11.48
C VAL A 34 -7.54 1.64 12.05
N PHE A 35 -6.59 2.55 11.87
CA PHE A 35 -5.18 2.35 12.22
C PHE A 35 -4.83 2.95 13.59
N ASN A 36 -3.84 2.34 14.25
CA ASN A 36 -3.27 2.79 15.52
C ASN A 36 -1.74 3.01 15.38
N GLU A 37 -1.03 3.27 16.46
CA GLU A 37 0.41 3.59 16.41
C GLU A 37 1.32 2.39 16.05
N LEU A 38 0.79 1.16 15.97
CA LEU A 38 1.56 -0.06 15.78
C LEU A 38 1.42 -0.68 14.39
N GLU A 39 1.00 0.10 13.38
CA GLU A 39 0.84 -0.44 12.02
C GLU A 39 2.18 -0.81 11.37
N ILE A 40 2.12 -1.84 10.52
CA ILE A 40 3.24 -2.39 9.78
C ILE A 40 2.83 -2.55 8.32
N LEU A 41 3.48 -1.79 7.44
CA LEU A 41 3.37 -1.90 5.99
C LEU A 41 4.32 -2.97 5.46
N ILE A 42 3.84 -3.79 4.52
CA ILE A 42 4.73 -4.55 3.62
C ILE A 42 4.92 -3.81 2.29
N SER A 43 6.13 -3.33 2.05
CA SER A 43 6.54 -2.67 0.80
C SER A 43 7.05 -3.70 -0.20
N TYR A 44 6.16 -4.17 -1.08
CA TYR A 44 6.50 -5.12 -2.15
C TYR A 44 6.23 -4.59 -3.55
N LEU A 45 5.50 -3.48 -3.70
CA LEU A 45 5.35 -2.82 -4.98
C LEU A 45 6.60 -1.97 -5.27
N PRO A 46 6.94 -1.73 -6.55
CA PRO A 46 8.04 -0.85 -6.88
C PRO A 46 7.77 0.59 -6.42
N LEU A 47 8.73 1.23 -5.75
CA LEU A 47 8.62 2.63 -5.31
C LEU A 47 8.44 3.63 -6.47
N ALA A 48 8.81 3.24 -7.69
CA ALA A 48 8.53 4.01 -8.90
C ALA A 48 7.02 4.17 -9.19
N HIS A 49 6.19 3.29 -8.63
CA HIS A 49 4.74 3.32 -8.76
C HIS A 49 4.15 4.30 -7.73
N SER A 50 3.37 5.28 -8.21
CA SER A 50 2.84 6.36 -7.36
C SER A 50 2.00 5.87 -6.18
N TYR A 51 1.34 4.72 -6.32
CA TYR A 51 0.55 4.11 -5.25
C TYR A 51 1.41 3.66 -4.07
N GLU A 52 2.56 3.03 -4.33
CA GLU A 52 3.46 2.58 -3.25
C GLU A 52 4.10 3.78 -2.57
N GLN A 53 4.64 4.70 -3.37
CA GLN A 53 5.22 5.95 -2.88
C GLN A 53 4.28 6.71 -1.94
N THR A 54 3.00 6.77 -2.31
CA THR A 54 1.94 7.40 -1.53
C THR A 54 1.77 6.73 -0.15
N ILE A 55 1.65 5.41 -0.13
CA ILE A 55 1.37 4.65 1.11
C ILE A 55 2.60 4.66 2.02
N GLU A 56 3.78 4.50 1.46
CA GLU A 56 5.04 4.53 2.21
C GLU A 56 5.25 5.90 2.87
N LEU A 57 5.02 7.00 2.13
CA LEU A 57 5.11 8.35 2.69
C LEU A 57 4.08 8.61 3.78
N TYR A 58 2.84 8.12 3.62
CA TYR A 58 1.85 8.18 4.67
C TYR A 58 2.29 7.42 5.93
N CYS A 59 2.87 6.22 5.76
CA CYS A 59 3.39 5.43 6.87
C CYS A 59 4.54 6.15 7.58
N LEU A 60 5.48 6.75 6.83
CA LEU A 60 6.58 7.54 7.38
C LEU A 60 6.07 8.76 8.17
N CYS A 61 5.10 9.51 7.62
CA CYS A 61 4.48 10.64 8.32
C CYS A 61 3.71 10.25 9.58
N SER A 62 3.20 9.01 9.63
CA SER A 62 2.42 8.47 10.75
C SER A 62 3.28 7.73 11.80
N GLY A 63 4.57 7.57 11.55
CA GLY A 63 5.47 6.82 12.44
C GLY A 63 5.30 5.30 12.39
N PHE A 64 4.67 4.78 11.33
CA PHE A 64 4.43 3.34 11.15
C PHE A 64 5.71 2.62 10.70
N LYS A 65 5.72 1.29 10.88
CA LYS A 65 6.84 0.44 10.47
C LYS A 65 6.68 0.03 9.01
N ILE A 66 7.79 -0.08 8.29
CA ILE A 66 7.82 -0.53 6.89
C ILE A 66 8.77 -1.72 6.80
N GLY A 67 8.26 -2.85 6.33
CA GLY A 67 9.05 -4.03 5.98
C GLY A 67 9.17 -4.17 4.47
N TYR A 68 10.39 -4.23 3.96
CA TYR A 68 10.65 -4.47 2.54
C TYR A 68 10.66 -5.96 2.24
N PHE A 69 9.98 -6.35 1.17
CA PHE A 69 9.99 -7.74 0.68
C PHE A 69 11.37 -8.14 0.13
N LEU A 70 11.61 -9.44 -0.02
CA LEU A 70 12.91 -9.98 -0.45
C LEU A 70 13.22 -9.82 -1.94
N GLY A 71 12.33 -9.20 -2.73
CA GLY A 71 12.54 -8.91 -4.15
C GLY A 71 11.83 -9.85 -5.13
N ASP A 72 11.42 -11.05 -4.69
CA ASP A 72 10.61 -11.96 -5.50
C ASP A 72 9.16 -12.04 -4.99
N VAL A 73 8.22 -11.54 -5.79
CA VAL A 73 6.77 -11.58 -5.51
C VAL A 73 6.24 -13.02 -5.39
N ARG A 74 6.95 -14.03 -5.91
CA ARG A 74 6.58 -15.44 -5.73
C ARG A 74 6.79 -15.91 -4.29
N GLN A 75 7.72 -15.30 -3.57
CA GLN A 75 8.03 -15.58 -2.15
C GLN A 75 7.29 -14.65 -1.19
N LEU A 76 6.43 -13.77 -1.71
CA LEU A 76 5.69 -12.81 -0.90
C LEU A 76 4.86 -13.46 0.21
N SER A 77 4.37 -14.70 0.03
CA SER A 77 3.67 -15.43 1.09
C SER A 77 4.54 -15.67 2.32
N ASP A 78 5.82 -15.97 2.11
CA ASP A 78 6.77 -16.22 3.19
C ASP A 78 7.11 -14.91 3.91
N ASP A 79 7.32 -13.84 3.15
CA ASP A 79 7.52 -12.49 3.71
C ASP A 79 6.32 -12.06 4.56
N LEU A 80 5.09 -12.30 4.08
CA LEU A 80 3.86 -12.02 4.82
C LEU A 80 3.77 -12.85 6.11
N ALA A 81 4.16 -14.12 6.08
CA ALA A 81 4.12 -15.00 7.24
C ALA A 81 5.12 -14.58 8.34
N HIS A 82 6.30 -14.08 7.94
CA HIS A 82 7.33 -13.61 8.87
C HIS A 82 7.02 -12.20 9.41
N LEU A 83 6.70 -11.26 8.52
CA LEU A 83 6.50 -9.85 8.87
C LEU A 83 5.16 -9.61 9.58
N LYS A 84 4.13 -10.39 9.23
CA LYS A 84 2.74 -10.24 9.72
C LYS A 84 2.25 -8.78 9.61
N PRO A 85 2.30 -8.19 8.40
CA PRO A 85 1.94 -6.79 8.22
C PRO A 85 0.45 -6.57 8.51
N THR A 86 0.13 -5.35 8.96
CA THR A 86 -1.25 -4.90 9.14
C THR A 86 -1.76 -4.11 7.94
N ILE A 87 -0.83 -3.56 7.14
CA ILE A 87 -1.12 -2.82 5.91
C ILE A 87 -0.47 -3.54 4.73
N MET A 88 -1.29 -3.89 3.73
CA MET A 88 -0.82 -4.46 2.47
C MET A 88 -1.50 -3.77 1.29
N PRO A 89 -0.78 -2.93 0.51
CA PRO A 89 -1.31 -2.38 -0.72
C PRO A 89 -1.55 -3.51 -1.72
N CYS A 90 -2.75 -3.61 -2.28
CA CYS A 90 -3.09 -4.72 -3.18
C CYS A 90 -3.57 -4.21 -4.53
N VAL A 91 -3.16 -4.89 -5.60
CA VAL A 91 -3.63 -4.66 -6.96
C VAL A 91 -4.53 -5.82 -7.41
N PRO A 92 -5.54 -5.59 -8.28
CA PRO A 92 -6.52 -6.63 -8.66
C PRO A 92 -5.89 -7.93 -9.16
N ARG A 93 -4.78 -7.85 -9.89
CA ARG A 93 -4.05 -9.03 -10.39
C ARG A 93 -3.54 -9.92 -9.26
N LEU A 94 -3.03 -9.33 -8.17
CA LEU A 94 -2.52 -10.08 -7.03
C LEU A 94 -3.67 -10.68 -6.22
N LEU A 95 -4.73 -9.91 -5.97
CA LEU A 95 -5.95 -10.39 -5.31
C LEU A 95 -6.52 -11.62 -6.04
N ASN A 96 -6.63 -11.54 -7.38
CA ASN A 96 -7.11 -12.65 -8.20
C ASN A 96 -6.23 -13.91 -8.10
N ARG A 97 -4.92 -13.73 -7.97
CA ARG A 97 -3.98 -14.84 -7.76
C ARG A 97 -4.21 -15.47 -6.38
N MET A 98 -4.31 -14.65 -5.35
CA MET A 98 -4.48 -15.10 -3.96
C MET A 98 -5.82 -15.82 -3.73
N VAL A 99 -6.91 -15.34 -4.33
CA VAL A 99 -8.22 -16.02 -4.28
C VAL A 99 -8.16 -17.38 -4.95
N LYS A 100 -7.44 -17.52 -6.07
CA LYS A 100 -7.24 -18.82 -6.74
C LYS A 100 -6.35 -19.79 -5.96
N THR A 101 -5.63 -19.31 -4.95
CA THR A 101 -4.64 -20.09 -4.18
C THR A 101 -5.05 -20.20 -2.70
N ASP A 102 -6.28 -19.81 -2.33
CA ASP A 102 -6.83 -19.85 -0.96
C ASP A 102 -5.97 -19.17 0.13
N VAL A 103 -5.24 -18.10 -0.24
CA VAL A 103 -4.28 -17.41 0.66
C VAL A 103 -4.98 -16.43 1.65
N PHE A 104 -6.30 -16.28 1.58
CA PHE A 104 -7.05 -15.18 2.22
C PHE A 104 -7.59 -15.45 3.65
N LEU A 105 -6.93 -16.26 4.47
CA LEU A 105 -7.46 -16.55 5.82
C LEU A 105 -6.93 -15.69 6.98
N VAL A 106 -6.10 -14.67 6.75
CA VAL A 106 -5.57 -13.88 7.89
C VAL A 106 -5.45 -12.39 7.57
N THR A 107 -6.56 -11.65 7.63
CA THR A 107 -6.56 -10.26 8.11
C THR A 107 -7.96 -9.93 8.64
N LYS A 108 -8.03 -9.25 9.79
CA LYS A 108 -9.28 -8.92 10.49
C LYS A 108 -10.32 -8.34 9.52
N SER A 109 -11.49 -8.97 9.45
CA SER A 109 -12.65 -8.48 8.72
C SER A 109 -13.07 -7.11 9.28
N TYR A 110 -12.82 -6.05 8.50
CA TYR A 110 -13.40 -4.74 8.74
C TYR A 110 -14.91 -4.82 8.47
N SER A 111 -15.73 -4.67 9.52
CA SER A 111 -17.17 -4.50 9.39
C SER A 111 -17.47 -3.01 9.35
N PRO A 112 -17.98 -2.44 8.24
CA PRO A 112 -18.31 -1.02 8.18
C PRO A 112 -19.42 -0.72 9.19
N LYS A 113 -19.19 0.23 10.11
CA LYS A 113 -20.27 0.76 10.94
C LYS A 113 -21.27 1.51 10.04
N PRO A 114 -22.59 1.31 10.20
CA PRO A 114 -23.58 2.04 9.43
C PRO A 114 -23.41 3.54 9.66
N ARG A 115 -23.32 4.30 8.57
CA ARG A 115 -23.42 5.76 8.63
C ARG A 115 -24.78 6.10 9.22
N LYS A 116 -24.81 6.88 10.30
CA LYS A 116 -26.02 7.58 10.75
C LYS A 116 -26.37 8.67 9.76
#